data_AF-A0AAD4IF94-F1
#
_entry.id   AF-A0AAD4IF94-F1
#
_cell.length_a   1.000
_cell.length_b   1.000
_cell.length_c   1.000
_cell.angle_alpha   90.00
_cell.angle_beta   90.00
_cell.angle_gamma   90.00
#
_symmetry.space_group_name_H-M   'P 1'
#
loop_
_entity.id
_entity.type
_entity.pdbx_description
1 polymer ?
#
loop_
_entity_poly.entity_id
_entity_poly.type
_entity_poly.pdbx_seq_one_letter_code
_entity_poly.pdbx_strand_id
1 'polypeptide(L)'
;MLPTADMRLLRRNIALFLPRQRRPWRPFNEVVGSNGPQYQLQLKPQDVSQWASDEKDVLSSKWFLRINDGSICPKDLLILEEVEYQTWLSERYPEFDAVKARGLYLNADYLSRSEEQDMLINKYFHISHCVHSMRRYWVAKQTGHHICPMDLSHWHINYCFENILLPWALSSGPRGTVPTGFDDATLQDVSWVPRVCF
;
A
#
# COMPACT_ATOMS: atom_id res chain seq x y z
N MET A 1 61.30 16.09 -7.40
CA MET A 1 60.72 15.19 -8.41
C MET A 1 59.25 15.00 -8.07
N LEU A 2 58.35 15.52 -8.91
CA LEU A 2 56.99 14.99 -9.09
C LEU A 2 57.06 14.12 -10.37
N PRO A 3 56.26 13.06 -10.45
CA PRO A 3 54.95 13.24 -11.07
C PRO A 3 53.76 12.61 -10.34
N THR A 4 52.64 13.28 -10.56
CA THR A 4 51.23 12.94 -10.42
C THR A 4 50.77 11.67 -11.16
N ALA A 5 49.81 10.95 -10.56
CA ALA A 5 48.75 10.09 -11.13
C ALA A 5 48.56 8.88 -10.18
N ASP A 6 47.38 8.40 -9.78
CA ASP A 6 46.08 8.43 -10.43
C ASP A 6 44.98 8.29 -9.35
N MET A 7 44.01 9.21 -9.31
CA MET A 7 42.78 9.14 -8.53
C MET A 7 41.81 8.09 -9.11
N ARG A 8 42.25 6.83 -9.21
CA ARG A 8 41.44 5.71 -9.73
C ARG A 8 41.71 4.39 -9.00
N LEU A 9 41.94 4.43 -7.70
CA LEU A 9 41.64 3.31 -6.80
C LEU A 9 40.15 3.40 -6.42
N LEU A 10 39.23 3.13 -7.36
CA LEU A 10 38.53 1.82 -7.43
C LEU A 10 38.04 1.44 -6.02
N ARG A 11 36.90 1.92 -5.50
CA ARG A 11 35.53 1.75 -6.03
C ARG A 11 35.28 0.40 -6.73
N ARG A 12 35.97 -0.66 -6.32
CA ARG A 12 35.62 -2.04 -6.68
C ARG A 12 35.90 -2.94 -5.48
N ASN A 13 35.00 -3.89 -5.27
CA ASN A 13 35.08 -5.02 -4.34
C ASN A 13 34.45 -4.84 -2.95
N ILE A 14 33.12 -4.59 -2.93
CA ILE A 14 32.19 -5.48 -2.21
C ILE A 14 31.00 -5.72 -3.14
N ALA A 15 31.29 -6.40 -4.25
CA ALA A 15 30.30 -7.03 -5.13
C ALA A 15 30.49 -8.54 -5.00
N LEU A 16 30.17 -9.08 -3.83
CA LEU A 16 30.20 -10.51 -3.54
C LEU A 16 29.07 -10.78 -2.55
N PHE A 17 27.85 -10.88 -3.09
CA PHE A 17 26.65 -11.59 -2.64
C PHE A 17 25.48 -11.03 -3.46
N LEU A 18 25.35 -11.50 -4.70
CA LEU A 18 24.16 -11.27 -5.52
C LEU A 18 23.33 -12.55 -5.51
N PRO A 19 22.26 -12.65 -4.71
CA PRO A 19 21.14 -13.51 -5.05
C PRO A 19 20.38 -12.88 -6.23
N ARG A 20 19.90 -13.77 -7.09
CA ARG A 20 19.22 -13.53 -8.37
C ARG A 20 18.04 -12.55 -8.26
N GLN A 21 17.93 -11.69 -9.28
CA GLN A 21 16.82 -10.76 -9.58
C GLN A 21 16.43 -9.80 -8.45
N ARG A 22 17.04 -8.61 -8.47
CA ARG A 22 16.54 -7.43 -7.76
C ARG A 22 15.14 -7.12 -8.29
N ARG A 23 14.11 -7.51 -7.54
CA ARG A 23 12.72 -7.10 -7.76
C ARG A 23 12.70 -5.57 -7.89
N PRO A 24 11.98 -4.97 -8.85
CA PRO A 24 11.99 -3.52 -8.99
C PRO A 24 11.17 -2.92 -7.85
N TRP A 25 11.83 -2.70 -6.72
CA TRP A 25 11.38 -1.79 -5.68
C TRP A 25 11.04 -0.46 -6.34
N ARG A 26 9.80 0.00 -6.18
CA ARG A 26 9.38 1.28 -6.74
C ARG A 26 9.71 2.38 -5.73
N PRO A 27 10.63 3.30 -6.04
CA PRO A 27 10.82 4.49 -5.22
C PRO A 27 9.66 5.47 -5.44
N PHE A 28 9.32 6.23 -4.39
CA PHE A 28 8.40 7.35 -4.47
C PHE A 28 9.18 8.64 -4.23
N ASN A 29 9.22 9.54 -5.20
CA ASN A 29 9.95 10.80 -5.05
C ASN A 29 9.27 11.72 -4.02
N GLU A 30 7.99 11.49 -3.75
CA GLU A 30 7.14 12.24 -2.84
C GLU A 30 7.47 12.02 -1.36
N VAL A 31 8.27 10.98 -1.04
CA VAL A 31 8.70 10.63 0.33
C VAL A 31 10.11 11.14 0.66
N VAL A 32 10.72 11.93 -0.22
CA VAL A 32 12.05 12.49 0.04
C VAL A 32 11.97 13.44 1.23
N GLY A 33 12.70 13.12 2.31
CA GLY A 33 12.72 13.92 3.54
C GLY A 33 11.59 13.61 4.52
N SER A 34 10.74 12.61 4.25
CA SER A 34 9.78 12.09 5.23
C SER A 34 10.39 10.97 6.10
N ASN A 35 9.76 10.73 7.24
CA ASN A 35 10.03 9.63 8.14
C ASN A 35 9.06 8.48 7.83
N GLY A 36 9.58 7.41 7.23
CA GLY A 36 8.79 6.25 6.83
C GLY A 36 9.46 5.46 5.71
N PRO A 37 8.81 4.39 5.23
CA PRO A 37 9.37 3.51 4.22
C PRO A 37 9.48 4.26 2.88
N GLN A 38 10.54 4.07 2.11
CA GLN A 38 10.80 4.83 0.87
C GLN A 38 10.42 4.09 -0.40
N TYR A 39 10.23 2.78 -0.28
CA TYR A 39 10.05 1.85 -1.37
C TYR A 39 8.79 1.05 -1.18
N GLN A 40 8.20 0.65 -2.31
CA GLN A 40 7.11 -0.31 -2.32
C GLN A 40 7.42 -1.45 -3.28
N LEU A 41 7.10 -2.67 -2.87
CA LEU A 41 7.16 -3.88 -3.69
C LEU A 41 5.76 -4.49 -3.80
N GLN A 42 5.22 -4.54 -5.00
CA GLN A 42 4.01 -5.32 -5.26
C GLN A 42 4.37 -6.81 -5.28
N LEU A 43 3.71 -7.59 -4.43
CA LEU A 43 3.87 -9.04 -4.41
C LEU A 43 3.04 -9.65 -5.53
N LYS A 44 3.67 -10.55 -6.29
CA LYS A 44 3.04 -11.31 -7.36
C LYS A 44 3.07 -12.80 -7.02
N PRO A 45 2.19 -13.62 -7.62
CA PRO A 45 2.15 -15.06 -7.37
C PRO A 45 3.52 -15.72 -7.47
N GLN A 46 4.31 -15.37 -8.49
CA GLN A 46 5.61 -15.99 -8.71
C GLN A 46 6.72 -15.53 -7.74
N ASP A 47 6.47 -14.53 -6.88
CA ASP A 47 7.48 -13.90 -6.04
C ASP A 47 7.15 -14.00 -4.54
N VAL A 48 5.88 -14.25 -4.20
CA VAL A 48 5.36 -14.10 -2.84
C VAL A 48 5.95 -15.13 -1.86
N SER A 49 6.02 -16.40 -2.26
CA SER A 49 6.51 -17.49 -1.41
C SER A 49 7.99 -17.30 -1.04
N GLN A 50 8.81 -16.83 -1.98
CA GLN A 50 10.22 -16.52 -1.72
C GLN A 50 10.37 -15.35 -0.74
N TRP A 51 9.58 -14.29 -0.90
CA TRP A 51 9.65 -13.15 0.03
C TRP A 51 9.22 -13.55 1.42
N ALA A 52 8.12 -14.31 1.54
CA ALA A 52 7.63 -14.80 2.81
C ALA A 52 8.62 -15.77 3.51
N SER A 53 9.42 -16.52 2.75
CA SER A 53 10.45 -17.41 3.33
C SER A 53 11.70 -16.67 3.80
N ASP A 54 12.10 -15.61 3.08
CA ASP A 54 13.25 -14.78 3.42
C ASP A 54 12.93 -13.90 4.65
N GLU A 55 11.69 -13.41 4.72
CA GLU A 55 11.19 -12.58 5.79
C GLU A 55 10.37 -13.42 6.79
N LYS A 56 11.05 -14.34 7.49
CA LYS A 56 10.46 -15.17 8.57
C LYS A 56 9.71 -14.34 9.62
N ASP A 57 9.98 -13.04 9.69
CA ASP A 57 9.36 -12.09 10.61
C ASP A 57 7.99 -11.54 10.18
N VAL A 58 7.59 -11.73 8.92
CA VAL A 58 6.28 -11.30 8.40
C VAL A 58 5.16 -12.01 9.13
N LEU A 59 5.37 -13.29 9.45
CA LEU A 59 4.45 -14.07 10.27
C LEU A 59 4.71 -13.89 11.77
N SER A 60 5.84 -13.29 12.18
CA SER A 60 6.33 -13.28 13.57
C SER A 60 5.96 -12.05 14.41
N SER A 61 5.11 -11.15 13.89
CA SER A 61 4.53 -9.93 14.54
C SER A 61 5.15 -8.56 14.20
N LYS A 62 6.28 -8.50 13.47
CA LYS A 62 6.90 -7.21 13.11
C LYS A 62 6.13 -6.41 12.06
N TRP A 63 5.36 -7.11 11.25
CA TRP A 63 4.63 -6.55 10.13
C TRP A 63 3.13 -6.51 10.40
N PHE A 64 2.47 -5.53 9.79
CA PHE A 64 1.03 -5.36 9.83
C PHE A 64 0.46 -5.34 8.42
N LEU A 65 -0.59 -6.14 8.18
CA LEU A 65 -1.38 -6.04 6.96
C LEU A 65 -2.47 -4.99 7.13
N ARG A 66 -2.37 -3.93 6.34
CA ARG A 66 -3.37 -2.90 6.15
C ARG A 66 -4.40 -3.38 5.13
N ILE A 67 -5.61 -3.63 5.60
CA ILE A 67 -6.64 -4.35 4.85
C ILE A 67 -7.19 -3.51 3.70
N ASN A 68 -7.42 -2.21 3.90
CA ASN A 68 -8.08 -1.36 2.90
C ASN A 68 -7.29 -1.16 1.59
N ASP A 69 -5.99 -1.49 1.56
CA ASP A 69 -5.15 -1.31 0.36
C ASP A 69 -4.09 -2.40 0.15
N GLY A 70 -4.14 -3.48 0.94
CA GLY A 70 -3.23 -4.62 0.84
C GLY A 70 -1.79 -4.29 1.25
N SER A 71 -1.53 -3.17 1.90
CA SER A 71 -0.16 -2.80 2.27
C SER A 71 0.32 -3.59 3.49
N ILE A 72 1.46 -4.26 3.37
CA ILE A 72 2.22 -4.88 4.45
C ILE A 72 3.26 -3.86 4.90
N CYS A 73 3.07 -3.31 6.10
CA CYS A 73 3.87 -2.22 6.65
C CYS A 73 4.51 -2.58 8.00
N PRO A 74 5.60 -1.91 8.39
CA PRO A 74 6.19 -2.08 9.72
C PRO A 74 5.19 -1.69 10.81
N LYS A 75 5.02 -2.57 11.81
CA LYS A 75 4.01 -2.38 12.88
C LYS A 75 4.34 -1.21 13.80
N ASP A 76 5.61 -0.89 13.96
CA ASP A 76 6.12 0.23 14.76
C ASP A 76 5.79 1.61 14.18
N LEU A 77 5.41 1.69 12.91
CA LEU A 77 4.96 2.93 12.27
C LEU A 77 3.46 3.21 12.46
N LEU A 78 2.69 2.22 12.93
CA LEU A 78 1.25 2.37 13.13
C LEU A 78 0.95 3.40 14.21
N ILE A 79 0.04 4.32 13.89
CA ILE A 79 -0.51 5.29 14.84
C ILE A 79 -1.88 4.82 15.32
N LEU A 80 -2.33 5.34 16.46
CA LEU A 80 -3.60 4.93 17.09
C LEU A 80 -4.78 5.04 16.12
N GLU A 81 -4.82 6.13 15.36
CA GLU A 81 -5.87 6.40 14.37
C GLU A 81 -5.91 5.36 13.26
N GLU A 82 -4.76 4.83 12.85
CA GLU A 82 -4.70 3.75 11.86
C GLU A 82 -5.24 2.46 12.49
N VAL A 83 -4.87 2.16 13.73
CA VAL A 83 -5.38 0.98 14.45
C VAL A 83 -6.90 1.03 14.56
N GLU A 84 -7.47 2.16 14.98
CA GLU A 84 -8.92 2.36 15.09
C GLU A 84 -9.63 2.17 13.75
N TYR A 85 -9.09 2.73 12.67
CA TYR A 85 -9.66 2.56 11.34
C TYR A 85 -9.62 1.11 10.86
N GLN A 86 -8.49 0.41 11.08
CA GLN A 86 -8.36 -0.99 10.73
C GLN A 86 -9.32 -1.87 11.54
N THR A 87 -9.51 -1.58 12.84
CA THR A 87 -10.51 -2.27 13.67
C THR A 87 -11.93 -2.07 13.13
N TRP A 88 -12.32 -0.83 12.82
CA TRP A 88 -13.63 -0.56 12.22
C TRP A 88 -13.81 -1.30 10.89
N LEU A 89 -12.78 -1.34 10.05
CA LEU A 89 -12.82 -2.01 8.76
C LEU A 89 -12.98 -3.52 8.90
N SER A 90 -12.25 -4.12 9.84
CA SER A 90 -12.35 -5.54 10.22
C SER A 90 -13.76 -5.93 10.68
N GLU A 91 -14.40 -5.08 11.49
CA GLU A 91 -15.79 -5.30 11.95
C GLU A 91 -16.80 -5.17 10.80
N ARG A 92 -16.55 -4.23 9.88
CA ARG A 92 -17.46 -3.93 8.77
C ARG A 92 -17.34 -4.92 7.61
N TYR A 93 -16.15 -5.45 7.38
CA TYR A 93 -15.78 -6.34 6.28
C TYR A 93 -14.99 -7.56 6.81
N PRO A 94 -15.62 -8.47 7.57
CA PRO A 94 -14.95 -9.60 8.24
C PRO A 94 -14.28 -10.60 7.28
N GLU A 95 -14.68 -10.62 6.01
CA GLU A 95 -14.01 -11.32 4.93
C GLU A 95 -12.50 -11.04 4.83
N PHE A 96 -12.08 -9.79 5.00
CA PHE A 96 -10.68 -9.40 4.89
C PHE A 96 -9.89 -9.83 6.12
N ASP A 97 -10.55 -9.87 7.28
CA ASP A 97 -9.99 -10.47 8.47
C ASP A 97 -9.73 -11.97 8.26
N ALA A 98 -10.60 -12.67 7.54
CA ALA A 98 -10.35 -14.06 7.17
C ALA A 98 -9.12 -14.21 6.24
N VAL A 99 -8.93 -13.30 5.28
CA VAL A 99 -7.72 -13.24 4.42
C VAL A 99 -6.47 -13.07 5.27
N LYS A 100 -6.50 -12.16 6.24
CA LYS A 100 -5.40 -11.89 7.17
C LYS A 100 -5.11 -13.08 8.09
N ALA A 101 -6.13 -13.60 8.76
CA ALA A 101 -6.01 -14.70 9.72
C ALA A 101 -5.49 -16.00 9.07
N ARG A 102 -5.86 -16.25 7.82
CA ARG A 102 -5.42 -17.43 7.06
C ARG A 102 -4.10 -17.21 6.31
N GLY A 103 -3.52 -16.01 6.34
CA GLY A 103 -2.29 -15.68 5.62
C GLY A 103 -2.42 -15.75 4.09
N LEU A 104 -3.63 -15.61 3.53
CA LEU A 104 -3.89 -15.81 2.10
C LEU A 104 -3.15 -14.78 1.23
N TYR A 105 -2.87 -13.61 1.78
CA TYR A 105 -2.07 -12.55 1.14
C TYR A 105 -0.60 -12.93 0.88
N LEU A 106 -0.14 -14.05 1.44
CA LEU A 106 1.19 -14.63 1.18
C LEU A 106 1.12 -15.93 0.38
N ASN A 107 -0.08 -16.35 -0.04
CA ASN A 107 -0.30 -17.60 -0.75
C ASN A 107 -0.30 -17.36 -2.27
N ALA A 108 0.64 -17.96 -2.99
CA ALA A 108 0.79 -17.78 -4.43
C ALA A 108 -0.47 -18.19 -5.23
N ASP A 109 -1.11 -19.30 -4.84
CA ASP A 109 -2.31 -19.81 -5.52
C ASP A 109 -3.48 -18.85 -5.34
N TYR A 110 -3.68 -18.33 -4.11
CA TYR A 110 -4.68 -17.29 -3.84
C TYR A 110 -4.43 -16.02 -4.68
N LEU A 111 -3.18 -15.58 -4.75
CA LEU A 111 -2.81 -14.41 -5.54
C LEU A 111 -2.96 -14.60 -7.06
N SER A 112 -3.05 -15.84 -7.55
CA SER A 112 -3.29 -16.13 -8.97
C SER A 112 -4.76 -16.06 -9.38
N ARG A 113 -5.68 -15.96 -8.42
CA ARG A 113 -7.13 -15.93 -8.65
C ARG A 113 -7.63 -14.49 -8.55
N SER A 114 -7.80 -13.81 -9.69
CA SER A 114 -8.29 -12.43 -9.73
C SER A 114 -9.69 -12.28 -9.14
N GLU A 115 -10.58 -13.24 -9.41
CA GLU A 115 -11.98 -13.20 -8.95
C GLU A 115 -12.10 -13.26 -7.41
N GLU A 116 -11.17 -13.93 -6.72
CA GLU A 116 -11.14 -13.98 -5.24
C GLU A 116 -10.55 -12.67 -4.64
N GLN A 117 -9.93 -11.81 -5.45
CA GLN A 117 -9.34 -10.52 -5.03
C GLN A 117 -10.25 -9.32 -5.31
N ASP A 118 -11.14 -9.43 -6.30
CA ASP A 118 -12.10 -8.38 -6.69
C ASP A 118 -13.32 -8.30 -5.75
N MET A 119 -13.42 -9.23 -4.79
CA MET A 119 -14.71 -9.78 -4.43
C MET A 119 -15.63 -8.89 -3.58
N LEU A 120 -15.16 -7.83 -2.91
CA LEU A 120 -15.93 -7.21 -1.80
C LEU A 120 -15.85 -5.68 -1.68
N ILE A 121 -15.37 -5.02 -2.73
CA ILE A 121 -15.19 -3.55 -2.71
C ILE A 121 -16.48 -2.86 -3.18
N ASN A 122 -17.38 -2.59 -2.24
CA ASN A 122 -18.57 -1.78 -2.49
C ASN A 122 -18.27 -0.27 -2.38
N LYS A 123 -19.22 0.56 -2.80
CA LYS A 123 -19.14 2.04 -2.72
C LYS A 123 -18.74 2.56 -1.35
N TYR A 124 -19.24 1.94 -0.27
CA TYR A 124 -18.93 2.38 1.08
C TYR A 124 -17.47 2.14 1.41
N PHE A 125 -16.90 0.99 0.99
CA PHE A 125 -15.49 0.68 1.17
C PHE A 125 -14.62 1.70 0.44
N HIS A 126 -14.96 2.04 -0.80
CA HIS A 126 -14.24 3.05 -1.58
C HIS A 126 -14.28 4.43 -0.97
N ILE A 127 -15.46 4.88 -0.53
CA ILE A 127 -15.58 6.19 0.13
C ILE A 127 -14.76 6.19 1.43
N SER A 128 -14.88 5.16 2.28
CA SER A 128 -14.11 5.10 3.53
C SER A 128 -12.61 5.02 3.28
N HIS A 129 -12.16 4.21 2.30
CA HIS A 129 -10.76 4.14 1.89
C HIS A 129 -10.28 5.51 1.45
N CYS A 130 -11.01 6.21 0.57
CA CYS A 130 -10.58 7.48 0.01
C CYS A 130 -10.54 8.57 1.09
N VAL A 131 -11.55 8.67 1.95
CA VAL A 131 -11.54 9.61 3.08
C VAL A 131 -10.33 9.35 3.99
N HIS A 132 -10.05 8.09 4.32
CA HIS A 132 -8.91 7.73 5.16
C HIS A 132 -7.57 7.96 4.46
N SER A 133 -7.46 7.72 3.15
CA SER A 133 -6.29 8.07 2.34
C SER A 133 -6.00 9.56 2.36
N MET A 134 -7.03 10.42 2.21
CA MET A 134 -6.87 11.87 2.33
C MET A 134 -6.37 12.29 3.72
N ARG A 135 -6.90 11.67 4.79
CA ARG A 135 -6.45 11.91 6.16
C ARG A 135 -4.98 11.53 6.34
N ARG A 136 -4.57 10.35 5.89
CA ARG A 136 -3.16 9.90 5.94
C ARG A 136 -2.24 10.86 5.21
N TYR A 137 -2.61 11.28 4.01
CA TYR A 137 -1.85 12.26 3.24
C TYR A 137 -1.68 13.58 4.00
N TRP A 138 -2.76 14.09 4.57
CA TRP A 138 -2.73 15.32 5.36
C TRP A 138 -1.79 15.21 6.56
N VAL A 139 -1.93 14.14 7.36
CA VAL A 139 -1.06 13.88 8.53
C VAL A 139 0.39 13.73 8.11
N ALA A 140 0.67 13.00 7.02
CA ALA A 140 2.02 12.81 6.53
C ALA A 140 2.66 14.11 6.06
N LYS A 141 1.91 15.00 5.39
CA LYS A 141 2.40 16.32 5.00
C LYS A 141 2.65 17.23 6.20
N GLN A 142 1.86 17.12 7.26
CA GLN A 142 2.02 17.95 8.46
C GLN A 142 3.18 17.49 9.36
N THR A 143 3.33 16.18 9.53
CA THR A 143 4.26 15.59 10.51
C THR A 143 5.56 15.08 9.88
N GLY A 144 5.56 14.89 8.56
CA GLY A 144 6.59 14.15 7.86
C GLY A 144 6.53 12.64 8.09
N HIS A 145 5.63 12.11 8.92
CA HIS A 145 5.55 10.68 9.25
C HIS A 145 4.54 9.95 8.36
N HIS A 146 4.89 8.77 7.83
CA HIS A 146 3.97 7.94 7.05
C HIS A 146 4.24 6.43 7.20
N ILE A 147 3.21 5.63 6.95
CA ILE A 147 3.23 4.17 7.18
C ILE A 147 3.62 3.41 5.91
N CYS A 148 3.30 3.98 4.75
CA CYS A 148 3.67 3.44 3.44
C CYS A 148 3.90 4.58 2.42
N PRO A 149 4.76 4.42 1.39
CA PRO A 149 4.96 5.46 0.38
C PRO A 149 3.67 5.94 -0.32
N MET A 150 2.72 5.03 -0.52
CA MET A 150 1.42 5.35 -1.12
C MET A 150 0.64 6.43 -0.35
N ASP A 151 0.86 6.55 0.96
CA ASP A 151 0.21 7.57 1.79
C ASP A 151 0.62 9.01 1.37
N LEU A 152 1.74 9.17 0.67
CA LEU A 152 2.24 10.44 0.13
C LEU A 152 2.14 10.53 -1.41
N SER A 153 1.61 9.50 -2.07
CA SER A 153 1.52 9.47 -3.53
C SER A 153 0.51 10.49 -4.05
N HIS A 154 0.98 11.52 -4.77
CA HIS A 154 0.10 12.52 -5.37
C HIS A 154 -0.89 11.90 -6.34
N TRP A 155 -0.47 10.89 -7.12
CA TRP A 155 -1.37 10.20 -8.05
C TRP A 155 -2.52 9.51 -7.31
N HIS A 156 -2.24 8.78 -6.22
CA HIS A 156 -3.27 8.08 -5.46
C HIS A 156 -4.27 9.03 -4.82
N ILE A 157 -3.76 10.10 -4.22
CA ILE A 157 -4.57 11.13 -3.55
C ILE A 157 -5.41 11.91 -4.56
N ASN A 158 -4.83 12.28 -5.70
CA ASN A 158 -5.58 12.90 -6.79
C ASN A 158 -6.66 11.96 -7.32
N TYR A 159 -6.35 10.67 -7.50
CA TYR A 159 -7.35 9.70 -7.95
C TYR A 159 -8.52 9.58 -6.95
N CYS A 160 -8.21 9.41 -5.66
CA CYS A 160 -9.21 9.33 -4.59
C CYS A 160 -10.10 10.58 -4.56
N PHE A 161 -9.49 11.76 -4.69
CA PHE A 161 -10.23 13.02 -4.64
C PHE A 161 -11.09 13.23 -5.89
N GLU A 162 -10.49 13.21 -7.08
CA GLU A 162 -11.15 13.59 -8.34
C GLU A 162 -12.16 12.56 -8.82
N ASN A 163 -11.92 11.26 -8.60
CA ASN A 163 -12.74 10.19 -9.19
C ASN A 163 -13.72 9.57 -8.21
N ILE A 164 -13.50 9.71 -6.90
CA ILE A 164 -14.31 9.06 -5.88
C ILE A 164 -15.02 10.09 -4.99
N LEU A 165 -14.26 10.91 -4.26
CA LEU A 165 -14.84 11.80 -3.25
C LEU A 165 -15.61 12.96 -3.87
N LEU A 166 -15.05 13.62 -4.89
CA LEU A 166 -15.69 14.76 -5.54
C LEU A 166 -16.99 14.36 -6.25
N PRO A 167 -17.05 13.28 -7.07
CA PRO A 167 -18.29 12.84 -7.70
C PRO A 167 -19.34 12.38 -6.69
N TRP A 168 -18.91 11.71 -5.60
CA TRP A 168 -19.83 11.31 -4.53
C TRP A 168 -20.41 12.51 -3.78
N ALA A 169 -19.58 13.51 -3.44
CA ALA A 169 -20.00 14.68 -2.66
C ALA A 169 -20.81 15.69 -3.47
N LEU A 170 -20.51 15.86 -4.76
CA LEU A 170 -21.14 16.83 -5.66
C LEU A 170 -22.16 16.20 -6.61
N SER A 171 -22.72 15.05 -6.25
CA SER A 171 -23.70 14.36 -7.07
C SER A 171 -24.90 15.25 -7.38
N SER A 172 -25.33 15.26 -8.63
CA SER A 172 -26.47 16.05 -9.11
C SER A 172 -27.79 15.62 -8.46
N GLY A 173 -28.66 16.59 -8.19
CA GLY A 173 -30.04 16.34 -7.77
C GLY A 173 -30.55 17.35 -6.75
N PRO A 174 -31.88 17.43 -6.54
CA PRO A 174 -32.47 18.21 -5.46
C PRO A 174 -31.99 17.74 -4.08
N ARG A 175 -32.00 18.62 -3.08
CA ARG A 175 -31.72 18.25 -1.69
C ARG A 175 -32.59 17.06 -1.26
N GLY A 176 -31.95 16.03 -0.72
CA GLY A 176 -32.63 14.81 -0.22
C GLY A 176 -32.73 13.67 -1.24
N THR A 177 -32.25 13.85 -2.48
CA THR A 177 -32.10 12.72 -3.40
C THR A 177 -30.82 11.95 -3.12
N VAL A 178 -30.90 10.62 -3.25
CA VAL A 178 -29.71 9.78 -3.22
C VAL A 178 -28.88 10.06 -4.47
N PRO A 179 -27.56 10.31 -4.35
CA PRO A 179 -26.64 10.42 -5.47
C PRO A 179 -26.86 9.32 -6.51
N THR A 180 -27.19 9.68 -7.75
CA THR A 180 -27.23 8.75 -8.89
C THR A 180 -25.98 8.95 -9.75
N GLY A 181 -25.24 7.89 -10.06
CA GLY A 181 -24.00 7.95 -10.87
C GLY A 181 -22.73 7.51 -10.17
N PHE A 182 -22.81 7.05 -8.91
CA PHE A 182 -21.72 6.42 -8.17
C PHE A 182 -22.18 5.01 -7.74
N ASP A 183 -22.24 4.10 -8.72
CA ASP A 183 -22.63 2.71 -8.53
C ASP A 183 -21.42 1.79 -8.36
N ASP A 184 -21.63 0.60 -7.79
CA ASP A 184 -20.55 -0.37 -7.57
C ASP A 184 -19.92 -0.85 -8.89
N ALA A 185 -20.59 -0.66 -10.02
CA ALA A 185 -20.11 -1.07 -11.34
C ALA A 185 -19.01 -0.15 -11.90
N THR A 186 -19.02 1.14 -11.57
CA THR A 186 -17.96 2.10 -11.96
C THR A 186 -16.72 2.03 -11.07
N LEU A 187 -16.76 1.20 -10.02
CA LEU A 187 -15.73 1.08 -8.99
C LEU A 187 -14.85 -0.18 -9.14
N GLN A 188 -14.94 -0.90 -10.25
CA GLN A 188 -14.30 -2.21 -10.43
C GLN A 188 -12.77 -2.20 -10.61
N ASP A 189 -12.12 -1.04 -10.67
CA ASP A 189 -10.69 -0.96 -11.01
C ASP A 189 -9.72 -1.07 -9.81
N VAL A 190 -10.21 -1.27 -8.59
CA VAL A 190 -9.33 -1.38 -7.41
C VAL A 190 -9.00 -2.85 -7.13
N SER A 191 -7.98 -3.36 -7.81
CA SER A 191 -7.41 -4.67 -7.49
C SER A 191 -6.74 -4.66 -6.11
N TRP A 192 -7.21 -5.55 -5.22
CA TRP A 192 -6.58 -5.78 -3.93
C TRP A 192 -5.30 -6.62 -4.12
N VAL A 193 -4.16 -5.95 -4.32
CA VAL A 193 -2.87 -6.63 -4.48
C VAL A 193 -1.95 -6.35 -3.29
N PRO A 194 -1.42 -7.38 -2.61
CA PRO A 194 -0.50 -7.19 -1.52
C PRO A 194 0.76 -6.42 -1.93
N ARG A 195 1.15 -5.44 -1.13
CA ARG A 195 2.28 -4.56 -1.38
C ARG A 195 3.11 -4.41 -0.12
N VAL A 196 4.41 -4.62 -0.17
CA VAL A 196 5.31 -4.44 0.97
C VAL A 196 5.85 -3.02 0.95
N CYS A 197 5.83 -2.32 2.09
CA CYS A 197 6.40 -0.97 2.25
C CYS A 197 7.71 -1.06 3.06
N PHE A 198 8.83 -0.58 2.50
CA PHE A 198 10.18 -0.64 3.11
C PHE A 198 10.95 0.67 2.97
#